data_AF-A0A1B6KBV1-F1
#
_entry.id   AF-A0A1B6KBV1-F1
#
_cell.length_a   1.000
_cell.length_b   1.000
_cell.length_c   1.000
_cell.angle_alpha   90.00
_cell.angle_beta   90.00
_cell.angle_gamma   90.00
#
_symmetry.space_group_name_H-M   'P 1'
#
loop_
_entity.id
_entity.type
_entity.pdbx_description
1 polymer ?
#
loop_
_entity_poly.entity_id
_entity_poly.type
_entity_poly.pdbx_seq_one_letter_code
_entity_poly.pdbx_strand_id
1 'polypeptide(L)'
;WTSGRNCDFKGCDRADLQPKEVNGWFWTSSLKKLPPSTNRFQNDWSPSGGIGEKQPDNREFKQQGAEENCLAILNNFYGDGVHWHDVACHHRKPIMCEESDELLTYVRFNNPQLGI
;
A
#
# COMPACT_ATOMS: atom_id res chain seq x y z
N TRP A 1 2.44 -8.78 -0.97
CA TRP A 1 2.91 -7.42 -1.22
C TRP A 1 2.24 -6.89 -2.47
N THR A 2 1.68 -5.68 -2.34
CA THR A 2 1.29 -4.84 -3.47
C THR A 2 2.33 -3.72 -3.62
N SER A 3 2.10 -2.77 -4.53
CA SER A 3 2.93 -1.56 -4.65
C SER A 3 2.53 -0.45 -3.67
N GLY A 4 1.53 -0.66 -2.81
CA GLY A 4 1.01 0.36 -1.91
C GLY A 4 2.00 0.65 -0.78
N ARG A 5 2.30 1.92 -0.56
CA ARG A 5 3.29 2.38 0.42
C ARG A 5 2.83 3.66 1.08
N ASN A 6 3.07 3.77 2.38
CA ASN A 6 2.94 5.01 3.12
C ASN A 6 4.21 5.86 2.92
N CYS A 7 4.07 7.17 2.80
CA CYS A 7 5.21 8.06 2.54
C CYS A 7 6.14 8.13 3.76
N ASP A 8 7.22 7.36 3.72
CA ASP A 8 8.19 7.16 4.80
C ASP A 8 9.64 7.52 4.41
N PHE A 9 9.82 8.34 3.37
CA PHE A 9 11.12 8.76 2.84
C PHE A 9 11.25 10.28 2.77
N LYS A 10 12.42 10.77 2.32
CA LYS A 10 12.70 12.21 2.22
C LYS A 10 11.71 12.88 1.28
N GLY A 11 11.06 13.95 1.74
CA GLY A 11 10.09 14.73 0.95
C GLY A 11 8.63 14.48 1.32
N CYS A 12 8.35 13.65 2.33
CA CYS A 12 7.00 13.36 2.80
C CYS A 12 6.38 14.45 3.70
N ASP A 13 7.13 15.52 4.06
CA ASP A 13 6.64 16.63 4.89
C ASP A 13 5.72 17.62 4.15
N ARG A 14 5.29 17.27 2.94
CA ARG A 14 4.35 18.08 2.17
C ARG A 14 2.99 18.13 2.87
N ALA A 15 2.38 19.31 2.87
CA ALA A 15 1.10 19.55 3.54
C ALA A 15 -0.04 18.63 3.06
N ASP A 16 -0.05 18.27 1.76
CA ASP A 16 -1.08 17.40 1.21
C ASP A 16 -0.97 15.93 1.65
N LEU A 17 0.19 15.52 2.18
CA LEU A 17 0.42 14.16 2.69
C LEU A 17 0.15 14.05 4.19
N GLN A 18 -0.15 15.15 4.88
CA GLN A 18 -0.36 15.15 6.33
C GLN A 18 -1.85 14.99 6.70
N PRO A 19 -2.19 14.24 7.76
CA PRO A 19 -1.31 13.32 8.48
C PRO A 19 -0.96 12.10 7.62
N LYS A 20 0.29 11.61 7.71
CA LYS A 20 0.84 10.58 6.80
C LYS A 20 0.02 9.28 6.85
N GLU A 21 -0.44 8.90 8.02
CA GLU A 21 -1.23 7.70 8.27
C GLU A 21 -2.58 7.72 7.52
N VAL A 22 -3.07 8.92 7.18
CA VAL A 22 -4.32 9.12 6.45
C VAL A 22 -4.08 9.44 4.98
N ASN A 23 -3.21 10.41 4.69
CA ASN A 23 -3.06 11.01 3.38
C ASN A 23 -1.74 10.62 2.68
N GLY A 24 -0.87 9.86 3.34
CA GLY A 24 0.46 9.51 2.87
C GLY A 24 0.54 8.27 1.97
N TRP A 25 -0.57 7.57 1.76
CA TRP A 25 -0.60 6.33 0.97
C TRP A 25 -0.60 6.61 -0.54
N PHE A 26 0.24 5.89 -1.28
CA PHE A 26 0.32 5.95 -2.75
C PHE A 26 0.73 4.60 -3.34
N TRP A 27 0.43 4.39 -4.62
CA TRP A 27 0.93 3.26 -5.40
C TRP A 27 2.32 3.62 -5.95
N THR A 28 3.35 2.90 -5.52
CA THR A 28 4.74 3.21 -5.93
C THR A 28 4.99 2.96 -7.43
N SER A 29 4.19 2.10 -8.07
CA SER A 29 4.30 1.79 -9.51
C SER A 29 3.90 2.96 -10.42
N SER A 30 2.90 3.75 -10.03
CA SER A 30 2.36 4.88 -10.82
C SER A 30 2.51 6.23 -10.13
N LEU A 31 3.06 6.25 -8.92
CA LEU A 31 3.11 7.41 -8.02
C LEU A 31 1.73 8.04 -7.77
N LYS A 32 0.65 7.27 -7.98
CA LYS A 32 -0.71 7.74 -7.79
C LYS A 32 -1.07 7.68 -6.31
N LYS A 33 -1.42 8.83 -5.74
CA LYS A 33 -1.92 8.94 -4.37
C LYS A 33 -3.22 8.13 -4.21
N LEU A 34 -3.33 7.38 -3.12
CA LEU A 34 -4.59 6.76 -2.72
C LEU A 34 -5.52 7.83 -2.10
N PRO A 35 -6.85 7.63 -2.16
CA PRO A 35 -7.78 8.40 -1.35
C PRO A 35 -7.39 8.34 0.14
N PRO A 36 -7.77 9.34 0.95
CA PRO A 36 -7.55 9.31 2.38
C PRO A 36 -7.95 7.95 2.97
N SER A 37 -7.12 7.37 3.83
CA SER A 37 -7.39 6.02 4.34
C SER A 37 -8.76 5.93 4.99
N THR A 38 -9.21 6.99 5.67
CA THR A 38 -10.55 7.13 6.26
C THR A 38 -11.73 7.07 5.28
N ASN A 39 -11.52 7.23 3.97
CA ASN A 39 -12.57 7.15 2.95
C ASN A 39 -12.89 5.70 2.56
N ARG A 40 -13.79 5.05 3.30
CA ARG A 40 -14.18 3.65 3.08
C ARG A 40 -15.04 3.37 1.85
N PHE A 41 -15.38 4.38 1.05
CA PHE A 41 -16.13 4.19 -0.21
C PHE A 41 -15.21 3.97 -1.42
N GLN A 42 -13.95 4.42 -1.33
CA GLN A 42 -13.00 4.40 -2.45
C GLN A 42 -11.75 3.57 -2.15
N ASN A 43 -11.74 2.84 -1.05
CA ASN A 43 -10.67 1.92 -0.68
C ASN A 43 -11.26 0.72 0.07
N ASP A 44 -10.44 -0.32 0.20
CA ASP A 44 -10.83 -1.60 0.81
C ASP A 44 -10.01 -1.88 2.08
N TRP A 45 -9.70 -0.84 2.86
CA TRP A 45 -9.05 -0.98 4.16
C TRP A 45 -9.95 -1.77 5.10
N SER A 46 -9.38 -2.79 5.75
CA SER A 46 -10.16 -3.67 6.61
C SER A 46 -10.85 -2.91 7.75
N PRO A 47 -12.11 -3.27 8.09
CA PRO A 47 -12.78 -2.75 9.28
C PRO A 47 -12.22 -3.29 10.60
N SER A 48 -11.28 -4.25 10.56
CA SER A 48 -10.66 -4.89 11.72
C SER A 48 -9.19 -5.24 11.44
N GLY A 49 -8.54 -5.91 12.39
CA GLY A 49 -7.13 -6.32 12.30
C GLY A 49 -6.71 -7.15 13.50
N GLY A 50 -5.41 -7.32 13.70
CA GLY A 50 -4.85 -8.18 14.77
C GLY A 50 -5.18 -7.74 16.19
N ILE A 51 -5.63 -6.50 16.38
CA ILE A 51 -6.10 -5.94 17.66
C ILE A 51 -7.57 -5.47 17.62
N GLY A 52 -8.31 -5.83 16.56
CA GLY A 52 -9.70 -5.39 16.37
C GLY A 52 -9.85 -3.93 15.96
N GLU A 53 -8.78 -3.24 15.58
CA GLU A 53 -8.80 -1.86 15.09
C GLU A 53 -8.92 -1.81 13.55
N LYS A 54 -9.52 -0.73 13.05
CA LYS A 54 -9.67 -0.49 11.62
C LYS A 54 -8.33 -0.14 10.99
N GLN A 55 -8.04 -0.69 9.81
CA GLN A 55 -6.81 -0.42 9.08
C GLN A 55 -6.85 0.96 8.37
N PRO A 56 -5.70 1.60 8.11
CA PRO A 56 -4.38 1.25 8.64
C PRO A 56 -4.27 1.57 10.14
N ASP A 57 -3.78 0.63 10.95
CA ASP A 57 -3.74 0.77 12.42
C ASP A 57 -2.33 0.93 13.01
N ASN A 58 -1.27 0.70 12.24
CA ASN A 58 0.13 0.72 12.65
C ASN A 58 0.36 -0.01 13.99
N ARG A 59 -0.34 -1.15 14.16
CA ARG A 59 -0.30 -2.01 15.34
C ARG A 59 1.12 -2.39 15.75
N GLU A 60 1.97 -2.79 14.81
CA GLU A 60 3.31 -3.26 15.15
C GLU A 60 4.13 -2.15 15.83
N PHE A 61 4.06 -0.92 15.33
CA PHE A 61 4.69 0.24 15.95
C PHE A 61 4.14 0.52 17.36
N LYS A 62 2.81 0.47 17.54
CA LYS A 62 2.16 0.60 18.86
C LYS A 62 2.65 -0.45 19.87
N GLN A 63 3.04 -1.62 19.38
CA GLN A 63 3.57 -2.74 20.17
C GLN A 63 5.10 -2.73 20.28
N GLN A 64 5.74 -1.57 20.05
CA GLN A 64 7.21 -1.37 20.12
C GLN A 64 7.99 -2.11 19.02
N GLY A 65 7.36 -2.41 17.89
CA GLY A 65 7.99 -2.96 16.69
C GLY A 65 8.15 -1.93 15.57
N ALA A 66 8.15 -2.41 14.32
CA ALA A 66 8.38 -1.55 13.14
C ALA A 66 7.12 -0.80 12.70
N GLU A 67 7.31 0.33 11.99
CA GLU A 67 6.22 1.01 11.30
C GLU A 67 5.66 0.16 10.15
N GLU A 68 4.33 0.17 10.01
CA GLU A 68 3.59 -0.60 9.03
C GLU A 68 3.42 0.15 7.71
N ASN A 69 4.52 0.61 7.11
CA ASN A 69 4.47 1.49 5.93
C ASN A 69 4.18 0.78 4.58
N CYS A 70 3.87 -0.53 4.57
CA CYS A 70 3.60 -1.28 3.35
C CYS A 70 2.18 -1.83 3.33
N LEU A 71 1.52 -1.76 2.16
CA LEU A 71 0.18 -2.29 1.96
C LEU A 71 0.24 -3.77 1.55
N ALA A 72 -0.54 -4.60 2.23
CA ALA A 72 -0.77 -5.97 1.81
C ALA A 72 -2.27 -6.25 1.73
N ILE A 73 -2.66 -7.08 0.76
CA ILE A 73 -3.97 -7.72 0.76
C ILE A 73 -3.83 -9.00 1.55
N LEU A 74 -4.61 -9.14 2.63
CA LEU A 74 -4.63 -10.35 3.44
C LEU A 74 -5.93 -11.10 3.15
N ASN A 75 -5.81 -12.40 2.84
CA ASN A 75 -6.96 -13.25 2.58
C ASN A 75 -7.45 -13.87 3.88
N ASN A 76 -8.41 -13.20 4.53
CA ASN A 76 -9.11 -13.64 5.74
C ASN A 76 -8.17 -14.04 6.89
N PHE A 77 -7.02 -13.37 7.00
CA PHE A 77 -6.00 -13.69 8.00
C PHE A 77 -6.47 -13.38 9.43
N TYR A 78 -7.28 -12.33 9.60
CA TYR A 78 -7.85 -11.93 10.89
C TYR A 78 -9.35 -12.29 11.05
N GLY A 79 -9.91 -13.09 10.13
CA GLY A 79 -11.34 -13.42 10.17
C GLY A 79 -12.25 -12.28 9.70
N ASP A 80 -11.71 -11.31 8.98
CA ASP A 80 -12.37 -10.08 8.53
C ASP A 80 -12.65 -10.07 7.01
N GLY A 81 -12.31 -11.12 6.27
CA GLY A 81 -12.48 -11.20 4.81
C GLY A 81 -11.20 -10.87 4.04
N VAL A 82 -11.33 -10.55 2.75
CA VAL A 82 -10.19 -10.19 1.90
C VAL A 82 -10.10 -8.68 1.79
N HIS A 83 -9.17 -8.07 2.53
CA HIS A 83 -9.06 -6.62 2.65
C HIS A 83 -7.61 -6.15 2.66
N TRP A 84 -7.42 -4.83 2.59
CA TRP A 84 -6.13 -4.16 2.71
C TRP A 84 -5.76 -3.98 4.18
N HIS A 85 -4.50 -4.26 4.47
CA HIS A 85 -3.86 -4.06 5.77
C HIS A 85 -2.54 -3.33 5.58
N ASP A 86 -2.24 -2.44 6.50
CA ASP A 86 -0.90 -1.94 6.66
C ASP A 86 -0.08 -3.01 7.38
N VAL A 87 1.14 -3.24 6.90
CA VAL A 87 2.02 -4.26 7.43
C VAL A 87 3.46 -3.76 7.40
N ALA A 88 4.24 -4.11 8.41
CA ALA A 88 5.66 -3.79 8.41
C ALA A 88 6.37 -4.38 7.18
N CYS A 89 7.09 -3.51 6.48
CA CYS A 89 7.70 -3.81 5.18
C CYS A 89 8.74 -4.94 5.20
N HIS A 90 9.29 -5.29 6.36
CA HIS A 90 10.30 -6.33 6.50
C HIS A 90 9.73 -7.76 6.39
N HIS A 91 8.40 -7.92 6.48
CA HIS A 91 7.77 -9.24 6.37
C HIS A 91 7.99 -9.85 4.97
N ARG A 92 8.31 -11.14 4.90
CA ARG A 92 8.35 -11.87 3.63
C ARG A 92 6.94 -12.31 3.24
N LYS A 93 6.44 -11.85 2.10
CA LYS A 93 5.12 -12.20 1.56
C LYS A 93 5.20 -12.39 0.04
N PRO A 94 4.34 -13.22 -0.57
CA PRO A 94 4.17 -13.28 -2.02
C PRO A 94 3.86 -11.90 -2.61
N ILE A 95 4.26 -11.63 -3.85
CA ILE A 95 4.02 -10.38 -4.54
C ILE A 95 2.84 -10.57 -5.51
N MET A 96 1.94 -9.60 -5.58
CA MET A 96 0.92 -9.50 -6.61
C MET A 96 1.40 -8.53 -7.70
N CYS A 97 1.44 -9.00 -8.94
CA CYS A 97 1.85 -8.20 -10.09
C CYS A 97 0.64 -7.92 -10.98
N GLU A 98 0.58 -6.72 -11.54
CA GLU A 98 -0.39 -6.30 -12.53
C GLU A 98 0.38 -5.81 -13.77
N GLU A 99 -0.10 -6.20 -14.95
CA GLU A 99 0.41 -5.63 -16.19
C GLU A 99 -0.13 -4.22 -16.38
N SER A 100 0.76 -3.26 -16.64
CA SER A 100 0.38 -1.88 -16.92
C SER A 100 0.60 -1.60 -18.38
N ASP A 101 -0.48 -1.27 -19.11
CA ASP A 101 -0.42 -0.92 -20.53
C ASP A 101 0.54 0.25 -20.79
N GLU A 102 0.60 1.21 -19.87
CA GLU A 102 1.50 2.36 -19.93
C GLU A 102 2.97 1.92 -19.87
N LEU A 103 3.30 1.05 -18.89
CA LEU A 103 4.66 0.52 -18.74
C LEU A 103 5.03 -0.44 -19.87
N LEU A 104 4.09 -1.28 -20.31
CA LEU A 104 4.29 -2.17 -21.45
C LEU A 104 4.54 -1.36 -22.73
N THR A 105 3.75 -0.31 -22.99
CA THR A 105 3.95 0.58 -24.14
C THR A 105 5.29 1.29 -24.06
N TYR A 106 5.70 1.77 -22.88
CA TYR A 106 7.02 2.35 -22.67
C TYR A 106 8.15 1.36 -23.00
N VAL A 107 8.07 0.12 -22.52
CA VAL A 107 9.08 -0.90 -22.80
C VAL A 107 9.14 -1.21 -24.30
N ARG A 108 7.99 -1.38 -24.96
CA ARG A 108 7.89 -1.61 -26.42
C ARG A 108 8.57 -0.52 -27.23
N PHE A 109 8.32 0.73 -26.88
CA PHE A 109 8.87 1.88 -27.60
C PHE A 109 10.39 2.01 -27.39
N ASN A 110 10.87 1.79 -26.16
CA ASN A 110 12.28 1.97 -25.82
C ASN A 110 13.15 0.73 -26.08
N ASN A 111 12.54 -0.45 -26.26
CA ASN A 111 13.25 -1.71 -26.49
C ASN A 111 12.59 -2.53 -27.62
N PRO A 112 12.53 -1.99 -28.86
CA PRO A 112 11.84 -2.65 -29.97
C PRO A 112 12.41 -4.02 -30.32
N GLN A 113 13.67 -4.31 -29.94
CA GLN A 113 14.33 -5.59 -30.15
C GLN A 113 13.76 -6.74 -29.31
N LEU A 114 13.02 -6.45 -28.24
CA LEU A 114 12.50 -7.49 -27.34
C LEU A 114 11.27 -8.22 -27.91
N GLY A 115 10.62 -7.68 -28.95
CA GLY A 115 9.47 -8.33 -29.60
C GLY A 115 8.25 -8.54 -28.69
N ILE A 116 8.14 -7.75 -27.62
CA ILE A 116 7.04 -7.75 -26.63
C ILE A 116 5.93 -6.80 -27.11
#